data_AF-A0A2W5TBX9-F1
#
_entry.id   AF-A0A2W5TBX9-F1
#
_cell.length_a   1.000
_cell.length_b   1.000
_cell.length_c   1.000
_cell.angle_alpha   90.00
_cell.angle_beta   90.00
_cell.angle_gamma   90.00
#
_symmetry.space_group_name_H-M   'P 1'
#
loop_
_entity.id
_entity.type
_entity.pdbx_description
1 polymer ?
#
loop_
_entity_poly.entity_id
_entity_poly.type
_entity_poly.pdbx_seq_one_letter_code
_entity_poly.pdbx_strand_id
1 'polypeptide(L)'
;MDLSLNEVELLAAKAARGAGLHWGAADDLGRAARWLAANALDWAPPLLDLLASQHGAEAVARASEAADLIGRPSQRTLTGPPLWVAALLAPVCARKGCTAELTWPGARLYLGRENDALIDGTALPSGWAMQQCRPPTTPGRRVRVPA
;
A
#
# COMPACT_ATOMS: atom_id res chain seq x y z
N MET A 1 20.07 4.08 8.98
CA MET A 1 19.43 4.90 10.04
C MET A 1 18.30 4.03 10.55
N ASP A 2 18.42 3.53 11.78
CA ASP A 2 17.45 2.60 12.35
C ASP A 2 16.38 3.39 13.09
N LEU A 3 15.22 3.55 12.47
CA LEU A 3 14.05 4.16 13.08
C LEU A 3 13.16 3.06 13.66
N SER A 4 12.61 3.30 14.84
CA SER A 4 11.53 2.46 15.36
C SER A 4 10.29 2.56 14.48
N LEU A 5 9.44 1.53 14.48
CA LEU A 5 8.18 1.53 13.72
C LEU A 5 7.27 2.72 14.07
N ASN A 6 7.33 3.20 15.32
CA ASN A 6 6.58 4.37 15.77
C ASN A 6 7.16 5.67 15.21
N GLU A 7 8.49 5.78 15.10
CA GLU A 7 9.14 6.93 14.46
C GLU A 7 8.86 6.97 12.96
N VAL A 8 8.84 5.82 12.28
CA VAL A 8 8.44 5.74 10.87
C VAL A 8 7.02 6.27 10.68
N GLU A 9 6.07 5.81 11.49
CA GLU A 9 4.66 6.24 11.45
C GLU A 9 4.53 7.76 11.66
N LEU A 10 5.14 8.28 12.72
CA LEU A 10 5.06 9.70 13.07
C LEU A 10 5.75 10.59 12.02
N LEU A 11 6.90 10.16 11.50
CA LEU A 11 7.66 10.90 10.49
C LEU A 11 6.89 10.98 9.17
N ALA A 12 6.33 9.85 8.71
CA ALA A 12 5.53 9.81 7.49
C ALA A 12 4.26 10.66 7.61
N ALA A 13 3.54 10.57 8.73
CA ALA A 13 2.36 11.40 8.97
C ALA A 13 2.72 12.90 9.01
N LYS A 14 3.85 13.26 9.64
CA LYS A 14 4.35 14.64 9.66
C LYS A 14 4.70 15.14 8.26
N ALA A 15 5.37 14.33 7.44
CA ALA A 15 5.69 14.66 6.06
C ALA A 15 4.42 14.89 5.22
N ALA A 16 3.43 14.00 5.34
CA ALA A 16 2.15 14.14 4.66
C ALA A 16 1.40 15.43 5.03
N ARG A 17 1.38 15.80 6.32
CA ARG A 17 0.81 17.08 6.76
C ARG A 17 1.58 18.28 6.21
N GLY A 18 2.92 18.20 6.19
CA GLY A 18 3.78 19.23 5.60
C GLY A 18 3.54 19.41 4.10
N ALA A 19 3.12 18.36 3.40
CA ALA A 19 2.72 18.40 1.99
C ALA A 19 1.26 18.85 1.77
N GLY A 20 0.52 19.20 2.83
CA GLY A 20 -0.83 19.74 2.72
C GLY A 20 -1.94 18.69 2.64
N LEU A 21 -1.67 17.40 2.90
CA LEU A 21 -2.74 16.40 3.02
C LEU A 21 -3.56 16.64 4.28
N HIS A 22 -4.86 16.37 4.20
CA HIS A 22 -5.76 16.41 5.36
C HIS A 22 -5.38 15.35 6.41
N TRP A 23 -5.81 15.57 7.65
CA TRP A 23 -5.41 14.74 8.80
C TRP A 23 -5.64 13.24 8.61
N GLY A 24 -6.81 12.83 8.08
CA GLY A 24 -7.14 11.43 7.83
C GLY A 24 -6.15 10.74 6.88
N ALA A 25 -5.89 11.36 5.73
CA ALA A 25 -4.91 10.85 4.76
C ALA A 25 -3.48 10.81 5.34
N ALA A 26 -3.09 11.79 6.16
CA ALA A 26 -1.78 11.77 6.80
C ALA A 26 -1.63 10.61 7.78
N ASP A 27 -2.67 10.32 8.56
CA ASP A 27 -2.66 9.19 9.51
C ASP A 27 -2.67 7.84 8.77
N ASP A 28 -3.41 7.74 7.66
CA ASP A 28 -3.37 6.59 6.77
C ASP A 28 -1.97 6.34 6.21
N LEU A 29 -1.30 7.39 5.72
CA LEU A 29 0.07 7.30 5.22
C LEU A 29 1.09 6.93 6.32
N GLY A 30 0.90 7.42 7.54
CA GLY A 30 1.72 7.01 8.70
C GLY A 30 1.62 5.50 8.95
N ARG A 31 0.40 4.96 9.04
CA ARG A 31 0.17 3.52 9.26
C ARG A 31 0.71 2.67 8.10
N ALA A 32 0.54 3.14 6.88
CA ALA A 32 1.06 2.46 5.70
C ALA A 32 2.60 2.48 5.63
N ALA A 33 3.27 3.58 5.99
CA ALA A 33 4.73 3.62 6.12
C ALA A 33 5.24 2.58 7.14
N ARG A 34 4.58 2.53 8.30
CA ARG A 34 4.88 1.53 9.33
C ARG A 34 4.68 0.11 8.84
N TRP A 35 3.62 -0.14 8.06
CA TRP A 35 3.37 -1.44 7.47
C TRP A 35 4.50 -1.87 6.52
N LEU A 36 4.97 -0.97 5.66
CA LEU A 36 6.10 -1.21 4.76
C LEU A 36 7.37 -1.52 5.57
N ALA A 37 7.70 -0.69 6.55
CA ALA A 37 8.86 -0.89 7.41
C ALA A 37 8.82 -2.22 8.19
N ALA A 38 7.66 -2.61 8.71
CA ALA A 38 7.47 -3.87 9.42
C ALA A 38 7.66 -5.11 8.54
N ASN A 39 7.49 -4.95 7.22
CA ASN A 39 7.70 -6.00 6.21
C ASN A 39 9.06 -5.90 5.51
N ALA A 40 10.01 -5.13 6.08
CA ALA A 40 11.32 -4.88 5.48
C ALA A 40 11.28 -4.28 4.05
N LEU A 41 10.22 -3.52 3.75
CA LEU A 41 10.06 -2.80 2.49
C LEU A 41 10.43 -1.33 2.67
N ASP A 42 11.02 -0.74 1.63
CA ASP A 42 11.33 0.69 1.60
C ASP A 42 10.05 1.53 1.66
N TRP A 43 9.93 2.34 2.71
CA TRP A 43 8.78 3.20 2.94
C TRP A 43 9.03 4.65 2.51
N ALA A 44 10.27 5.14 2.59
CA ALA A 44 10.58 6.56 2.43
C ALA A 44 10.62 7.03 0.95
N PRO A 45 11.37 6.39 0.03
CA PRO A 45 11.40 6.87 -1.36
C PRO A 45 10.02 6.87 -2.03
N PRO A 46 9.19 5.82 -1.93
CA PRO A 46 7.85 5.86 -2.47
C PRO A 46 6.99 6.96 -1.84
N LEU A 47 7.20 7.30 -0.55
CA LEU A 47 6.44 8.37 0.14
C LEU A 47 6.75 9.70 -0.51
N LEU A 48 8.03 9.98 -0.72
CA LEU A 48 8.49 11.22 -1.32
C LEU A 48 7.95 11.35 -2.74
N ASP A 49 7.99 10.28 -3.54
CA ASP A 49 7.41 10.27 -4.89
C ASP A 49 5.90 10.54 -4.89
N LEU A 50 5.18 10.01 -3.89
CA LEU A 50 3.76 10.24 -3.72
C LEU A 50 3.48 11.70 -3.34
N LEU A 51 4.21 12.24 -2.35
CA LEU A 51 4.01 13.60 -1.84
C LEU A 51 4.48 14.69 -2.82
N ALA A 52 5.48 14.40 -3.65
CA ALA A 52 5.98 15.31 -4.67
C ALA A 52 5.08 15.36 -5.93
N SER A 53 4.21 14.36 -6.12
CA SER A 53 3.32 14.30 -7.27
C SER A 53 2.09 15.20 -7.11
N GLN A 54 1.75 15.92 -8.18
CA GLN A 54 0.50 16.68 -8.27
C GLN A 54 -0.76 15.82 -8.10
N HIS A 55 -0.67 14.51 -8.33
CA HIS A 55 -1.77 13.56 -8.18
C HIS A 55 -1.71 12.77 -6.86
N GLY A 56 -0.74 13.05 -5.98
CA GLY A 56 -0.50 12.27 -4.77
C GLY A 56 -1.72 12.19 -3.84
N ALA A 57 -2.35 13.34 -3.57
CA ALA A 57 -3.53 13.41 -2.73
C ALA A 57 -4.72 12.61 -3.30
N GLU A 58 -4.92 12.66 -4.62
CA GLU A 58 -5.96 11.89 -5.30
C GLU A 58 -5.68 10.38 -5.22
N ALA A 59 -4.43 9.96 -5.43
CA ALA A 59 -4.02 8.57 -5.33
C ALA A 59 -4.27 8.01 -3.92
N VAL A 60 -3.97 8.78 -2.87
CA VAL A 60 -4.26 8.41 -1.48
C VAL A 60 -5.76 8.27 -1.24
N ALA A 61 -6.56 9.25 -1.66
CA ALA A 61 -8.00 9.22 -1.48
C ALA A 61 -8.65 8.01 -2.19
N ARG A 62 -8.24 7.71 -3.43
CA ARG A 62 -8.70 6.55 -4.20
C ARG A 62 -8.32 5.23 -3.54
N ALA A 63 -7.10 5.14 -2.98
CA ALA A 63 -6.66 3.95 -2.26
C ALA A 63 -7.42 3.75 -0.95
N SER A 64 -7.65 4.81 -0.16
CA SER A 64 -8.48 4.74 1.05
C SER A 64 -9.93 4.33 0.74
N GLU A 65 -10.53 4.90 -0.32
CA GLU A 65 -11.87 4.49 -0.79
C GLU A 65 -11.90 3.01 -1.22
N ALA A 66 -10.87 2.55 -1.93
CA ALA A 66 -10.75 1.14 -2.29
C ALA A 66 -10.63 0.24 -1.05
N ALA A 67 -9.96 0.70 0.01
CA ALA A 67 -9.83 -0.01 1.28
C ALA A 67 -11.19 -0.19 1.97
N ASP A 68 -12.04 0.83 1.96
CA ASP A 68 -13.39 0.74 2.51
C ASP A 68 -14.25 -0.28 1.77
N LEU A 69 -13.99 -0.49 0.49
CA LEU A 69 -14.71 -1.42 -0.37
C LEU A 69 -14.06 -2.81 -0.48
N ILE A 70 -12.88 -3.03 0.11
CA ILE A 70 -12.24 -4.35 0.20
C ILE A 70 -13.21 -5.37 0.82
N GLY A 71 -13.22 -6.57 0.22
CA GLY A 71 -14.13 -7.68 0.57
C GLY A 71 -15.37 -7.76 -0.32
N ARG A 72 -15.66 -6.74 -1.13
CA ARG A 72 -16.75 -6.79 -2.13
C ARG A 72 -16.24 -7.33 -3.47
N PRO A 73 -17.01 -8.17 -4.20
CA PRO A 73 -16.62 -8.70 -5.50
C PRO A 73 -16.59 -7.57 -6.53
N SER A 74 -15.44 -6.94 -6.69
CA SER A 74 -15.30 -5.74 -7.52
C SER A 74 -13.84 -5.55 -7.94
N GLN A 75 -13.65 -5.27 -9.23
CA GLN A 75 -12.37 -4.90 -9.79
C GLN A 75 -12.28 -3.38 -9.87
N ARG A 76 -11.16 -2.81 -9.45
CA ARG A 76 -10.91 -1.36 -9.44
C ARG A 76 -9.59 -1.05 -10.09
N THR A 77 -9.56 0.05 -10.83
CA THR A 77 -8.32 0.62 -11.34
C THR A 77 -7.84 1.67 -10.36
N LEU A 78 -6.63 1.49 -9.86
CA LEU A 78 -5.95 2.40 -8.95
C LEU A 78 -4.69 2.93 -9.65
N THR A 79 -4.37 4.19 -9.42
CA THR A 79 -3.19 4.83 -9.99
C THR A 79 -2.35 5.39 -8.85
N GLY A 80 -1.07 5.05 -8.84
CA GLY A 80 -0.11 5.53 -7.85
C GLY A 80 1.06 4.57 -7.69
N PRO A 81 1.94 4.79 -6.71
CA PRO A 81 2.99 3.83 -6.37
C PRO A 81 2.36 2.55 -5.78
N PRO A 82 2.60 1.35 -6.33
CA PRO A 82 1.91 0.13 -5.89
C PRO A 82 2.21 -0.27 -4.45
N LEU A 83 3.41 0.00 -3.96
CA LEU A 83 3.74 -0.23 -2.55
C LEU A 83 2.86 0.63 -1.61
N TRP A 84 2.51 1.86 -2.01
CA TRP A 84 1.61 2.70 -1.22
C TRP A 84 0.18 2.21 -1.25
N VAL A 85 -0.32 1.90 -2.45
CA VAL A 85 -1.66 1.33 -2.61
C VAL A 85 -1.77 0.05 -1.77
N ALA A 86 -0.77 -0.83 -1.84
CA ALA A 86 -0.70 -2.04 -1.03
C ALA A 86 -0.71 -1.77 0.48
N ALA A 87 0.14 -0.87 0.95
CA ALA A 87 0.28 -0.57 2.36
C ALA A 87 -0.96 0.08 2.98
N LEU A 88 -1.76 0.78 2.18
CA LEU A 88 -3.07 1.31 2.61
C LEU A 88 -4.13 0.21 2.68
N LEU A 89 -4.08 -0.76 1.78
CA LEU A 89 -5.05 -1.85 1.69
C LEU A 89 -4.77 -2.99 2.68
N ALA A 90 -3.51 -3.32 2.96
CA ALA A 90 -3.11 -4.50 3.74
C ALA A 90 -3.66 -4.51 5.19
N PRO A 91 -3.62 -3.40 5.95
CA PRO A 91 -4.22 -3.38 7.29
C PRO A 91 -5.74 -3.58 7.25
N VAL A 92 -6.41 -3.13 6.18
CA VAL A 92 -7.85 -3.30 6.01
C VAL A 92 -8.21 -4.73 5.62
N CYS A 93 -7.40 -5.36 4.76
CA CYS A 93 -7.46 -6.80 4.49
C CYS A 93 -7.37 -7.60 5.80
N ALA A 94 -6.37 -7.31 6.64
CA ALA A 94 -6.18 -8.00 7.91
C ALA A 94 -7.37 -7.81 8.87
N ARG A 95 -7.80 -6.56 9.08
CA ARG A 95 -8.92 -6.24 9.98
C ARG A 95 -10.24 -6.88 9.54
N LYS A 96 -10.52 -6.90 8.24
CA LYS A 96 -11.76 -7.49 7.70
C LYS A 96 -11.64 -8.99 7.45
N GLY A 97 -10.48 -9.61 7.68
CA GLY A 97 -10.21 -11.00 7.30
C GLY A 97 -10.39 -11.26 5.80
N CYS A 98 -10.11 -10.26 4.95
CA CYS A 98 -10.25 -10.30 3.51
C CYS A 98 -8.89 -10.47 2.83
N THR A 99 -8.91 -10.83 1.55
CA THR A 99 -7.71 -10.89 0.71
C THR A 99 -7.92 -10.02 -0.52
N ALA A 100 -6.84 -9.41 -1.00
CA ALA A 100 -6.86 -8.62 -2.23
C ALA A 100 -5.64 -8.97 -3.10
N GLU A 101 -5.80 -8.81 -4.40
CA GLU A 101 -4.74 -8.93 -5.38
C GLU A 101 -4.62 -7.60 -6.12
N LEU A 102 -3.41 -7.04 -6.12
CA LEU A 102 -3.02 -5.91 -6.96
C LEU A 102 -2.18 -6.43 -8.12
N THR A 103 -2.48 -6.01 -9.34
CA THR A 103 -1.74 -6.42 -10.54
C THR A 103 -1.33 -5.21 -11.36
N TRP A 104 -0.13 -5.24 -11.92
CA TRP A 104 0.40 -4.25 -12.85
C TRP A 104 1.30 -4.95 -13.88
N PRO A 105 1.73 -4.28 -14.97
CA PRO A 105 2.59 -4.91 -15.97
C PRO A 105 3.86 -5.50 -15.34
N GLY A 106 4.02 -6.82 -15.42
CA GLY A 106 5.22 -7.53 -14.96
C GLY A 106 5.27 -7.93 -13.48
N ALA A 107 4.26 -7.59 -12.65
CA ALA A 107 4.19 -8.10 -11.28
C ALA A 107 2.77 -8.11 -10.70
N ARG A 108 2.63 -8.89 -9.63
CA ARG A 108 1.41 -9.05 -8.84
C ARG A 108 1.76 -8.98 -7.36
N LEU A 109 0.86 -8.43 -6.57
CA LEU A 109 0.95 -8.43 -5.12
C LEU A 109 -0.32 -9.01 -4.52
N TYR A 110 -0.13 -10.02 -3.68
CA TYR A 110 -1.18 -10.62 -2.88
C TYR A 110 -1.14 -10.03 -1.47
N LEU A 111 -2.29 -9.54 -1.01
CA LEU A 111 -2.52 -9.08 0.36
C LEU A 111 -3.33 -10.14 1.10
N GLY A 112 -2.73 -10.71 2.14
CA GLY A 112 -3.29 -11.78 2.95
C GLY A 112 -4.14 -11.28 4.12
N ARG A 113 -4.66 -12.24 4.90
CA ARG A 113 -5.56 -11.99 6.04
C ARG A 113 -4.80 -11.71 7.33
N GLU A 114 -3.51 -12.00 7.38
CA GLU A 114 -2.69 -11.88 8.60
C GLU A 114 -1.72 -10.70 8.48
N ASN A 115 -2.14 -9.66 7.74
CA ASN A 115 -1.33 -8.48 7.44
C ASN A 115 -0.04 -8.81 6.66
N ASP A 116 -0.02 -9.97 6.01
CA ASP A 116 1.05 -10.50 5.19
C ASP A 116 0.87 -10.08 3.72
N ALA A 117 1.99 -9.97 3.01
CA ALA A 117 1.98 -9.71 1.59
C ALA A 117 3.00 -10.57 0.85
N LEU A 118 2.66 -10.92 -0.39
CA LEU A 118 3.51 -11.67 -1.30
C LEU A 118 3.57 -10.93 -2.63
N ILE A 119 4.79 -10.63 -3.07
CA ILE A 119 5.08 -10.11 -4.41
C ILE A 119 5.47 -11.28 -5.32
N ASP A 120 4.80 -11.40 -6.46
CA ASP A 120 5.14 -12.32 -7.55
C ASP A 120 5.50 -11.52 -8.81
N GLY A 121 6.77 -11.61 -9.23
CA GLY A 121 7.35 -10.85 -10.33
C GLY A 121 8.64 -10.12 -9.95
N THR A 122 9.38 -9.66 -10.95
CA THR A 122 10.76 -9.13 -10.77
C THR A 122 10.85 -7.62 -10.62
N ALA A 123 9.74 -6.89 -10.71
CA ALA A 123 9.73 -5.43 -10.61
C ALA A 123 8.68 -4.97 -9.60
N LEU A 124 9.13 -4.55 -8.41
CA LEU A 124 8.46 -3.45 -7.72
C LEU A 124 8.67 -2.24 -8.63
N PRO A 125 7.65 -1.70 -9.31
CA PRO A 125 7.87 -0.54 -10.13
C PRO A 125 8.24 0.59 -9.18
N SER A 126 9.48 1.04 -9.28
CA SER A 126 9.93 2.29 -8.69
C SER A 126 9.18 3.41 -9.42
N GLY A 127 8.00 3.77 -8.92
CA GLY A 127 7.22 4.88 -9.45
C GLY A 127 5.73 4.61 -9.64
N TRP A 128 5.11 5.44 -10.47
CA TRP A 128 3.67 5.46 -10.71
C TRP A 128 3.24 4.33 -11.66
N ALA A 129 2.24 3.56 -11.24
CA ALA A 129 1.67 2.50 -12.06
C ALA A 129 0.14 2.52 -11.98
N MET A 130 -0.49 2.21 -13.12
CA MET A 130 -1.89 1.79 -13.14
C MET A 130 -1.96 0.33 -12.68
N GLN A 131 -2.84 0.06 -11.72
CA GLN A 131 -2.96 -1.22 -11.06
C GLN A 131 -4.41 -1.66 -11.03
N GLN A 132 -4.65 -2.96 -11.18
CA GLN A 132 -5.96 -3.54 -10.97
C GLN A 132 -6.01 -4.17 -9.58
N CYS A 133 -6.91 -3.68 -8.73
CA CYS A 133 -7.25 -4.28 -7.45
C CYS A 133 -8.47 -5.16 -7.62
N ARG A 134 -8.38 -6.44 -7.23
CA ARG A 134 -9.47 -7.43 -7.35
C ARG A 134 -9.45 -8.45 -6.21
N PRO A 135 -10.54 -9.19 -5.96
CA PRO A 135 -10.47 -10.41 -5.16
C PRO A 135 -9.48 -11.40 -5.80
N PRO A 136 -8.71 -12.17 -5.01
CA PRO A 136 -7.73 -13.10 -5.58
C PRO A 136 -8.42 -14.17 -6.43
N THR A 137 -7.84 -14.44 -7.62
CA THR A 137 -8.40 -15.43 -8.58
C THR A 137 -8.17 -16.89 -8.16
N THR A 138 -7.38 -17.13 -7.12
CA THR A 138 -7.10 -18.46 -6.58
C THR A 138 -6.95 -18.37 -5.06
N PRO A 139 -7.57 -19.25 -4.25
CA PRO A 139 -7.28 -19.34 -2.82
C PRO A 139 -5.90 -19.98 -2.64
N GLY A 140 -4.84 -19.23 -2.94
CA GLY A 140 -3.54 -19.78 -3.26
C GLY A 140 -2.43 -19.27 -2.36
N ARG A 141 -2.09 -20.11 -1.37
CA ARG A 141 -0.74 -20.40 -0.84
C ARG A 141 0.19 -19.20 -0.60
N ARG A 142 0.46 -18.96 0.70
CA ARG A 142 1.60 -18.16 1.19
C ARG A 142 2.88 -18.55 0.45
N VAL A 143 3.47 -17.60 -0.26
CA VAL A 143 4.89 -17.64 -0.61
C VAL A 143 5.52 -16.53 0.22
N ARG A 144 6.58 -16.86 0.94
CA ARG A 144 7.32 -15.91 1.77
C ARG A 144 8.30 -15.21 0.81
N VAL A 145 8.31 -13.88 0.78
CA VAL A 145 9.36 -13.16 0.03
C VAL A 145 10.69 -13.56 0.67
N PRO A 146 11.65 -14.14 -0.08
CA PRO A 146 12.95 -14.47 0.49
C PRO A 146 13.64 -13.17 0.91
N ALA A 147 14.21 -13.20 2.11
CA ALA A 147 15.05 -12.14 2.66
C ALA A 147 16.32 -11.94 1.81
#